data_AF-A0A0A1CVK9-F1
#
_entry.id   AF-A0A0A1CVK9-F1
#
_cell.length_a   1.000
_cell.length_b   1.000
_cell.length_c   1.000
_cell.angle_alpha   90.00
_cell.angle_beta   90.00
_cell.angle_gamma   90.00
#
_symmetry.space_group_name_H-M   'P 1'
#
loop_
_entity.id
_entity.type
_entity.pdbx_description
1 polymer ?
#
loop_
_entity_poly.entity_id
_entity_poly.type
_entity_poly.pdbx_seq_one_letter_code
_entity_poly.pdbx_strand_id
1 'polypeptide(L)'
;MTLPAQTPPPADFASRVQGTLMAGALGDAFGYLVEFDSLAEIQAKYGPSLLVDLSQSGAPPHFSDDTQMTLYTLDGLLDVLEWANGGISADVNACQWLAYLRWLKTQGIPTAEHAPEQSPRWIDAQSVLHHQRHPGNACITGLATGEMGTVFRPVNLDSKGCGTVMRSAPYGLLPHVDAETIYKMSSDAASLTHGHPAARQSSGVFSWLIHELVIGALPLGEAAQSAQARAAVEPSADPELLSRLAAALTLSTHDGEPLSGDALTDALGLGWVAEEALAVALYSVLATEAAAVSPVDHFLAAVRLAANHSGDSDSTASIAGNILGALHGEAALPPSWLTMAEAPAMIRHLGAEFIKLTTGE
;
A
#
# COMPACT_ATOMS: atom_id res chain seq x y z
N MET A 1 -1.43 -17.52 -32.19
CA MET A 1 -1.38 -17.07 -30.79
C MET A 1 -2.73 -16.45 -30.50
N THR A 2 -3.61 -17.18 -29.83
CA THR A 2 -4.82 -16.59 -29.25
C THR A 2 -4.35 -15.66 -28.14
N LEU A 3 -4.65 -14.36 -28.23
CA LEU A 3 -4.48 -13.46 -27.10
C LEU A 3 -5.20 -14.09 -25.91
N PRO A 4 -4.59 -14.18 -24.71
CA PRO A 4 -5.30 -14.66 -23.54
C PRO A 4 -6.59 -13.86 -23.41
N ALA A 5 -7.71 -14.54 -23.16
CA ALA A 5 -8.99 -13.89 -23.00
C ALA A 5 -8.88 -12.88 -21.86
N GLN A 6 -9.00 -11.59 -22.17
CA GLN A 6 -9.00 -10.54 -21.17
C GLN A 6 -10.28 -10.69 -20.35
N THR A 7 -10.15 -11.11 -19.09
CA THR A 7 -11.28 -11.14 -18.18
C THR A 7 -11.75 -9.68 -17.95
N PRO A 8 -13.04 -9.36 -18.16
CA PRO A 8 -13.55 -8.03 -17.84
C PRO A 8 -13.46 -7.79 -16.33
N PRO A 9 -13.25 -6.54 -15.89
CA PRO A 9 -13.29 -6.21 -14.46
C PRO A 9 -14.65 -6.59 -13.85
N PRO A 10 -14.72 -6.92 -12.56
CA PRO A 10 -15.98 -7.27 -11.90
C PRO A 10 -16.93 -6.07 -11.85
N ALA A 11 -18.22 -6.34 -11.65
CA ALA A 11 -19.26 -5.30 -11.63
C ALA A 11 -19.07 -4.25 -10.50
N ASP A 12 -18.34 -4.60 -9.44
CA ASP A 12 -18.01 -3.71 -8.33
C ASP A 12 -16.59 -3.12 -8.43
N PHE A 13 -15.91 -3.26 -9.57
CA PHE A 13 -14.52 -2.81 -9.77
C PHE A 13 -14.28 -1.35 -9.38
N ALA A 14 -15.16 -0.43 -9.82
CA ALA A 14 -15.07 0.98 -9.46
C ALA A 14 -15.12 1.20 -7.94
N SER A 15 -15.98 0.45 -7.24
CA SER A 15 -16.07 0.47 -5.78
C SER A 15 -14.80 -0.09 -5.13
N ARG A 16 -14.20 -1.14 -5.68
CA ARG A 16 -12.93 -1.71 -5.19
C ARG A 16 -11.73 -0.81 -5.41
N VAL A 17 -11.66 -0.08 -6.53
CA VAL A 17 -10.62 0.93 -6.76
C VAL A 17 -10.74 2.06 -5.74
N GLN A 18 -11.92 2.65 -5.60
CA GLN A 18 -12.16 3.74 -4.64
C GLN A 18 -11.99 3.28 -3.19
N GLY A 19 -12.48 2.08 -2.89
CA GLY A 19 -12.34 1.41 -1.61
C GLY A 19 -10.87 1.24 -1.24
N THR A 20 -10.07 0.61 -2.10
CA THR A 20 -8.63 0.37 -1.86
C THR A 20 -7.89 1.66 -1.52
N LEU A 21 -8.08 2.71 -2.32
CA LEU A 21 -7.37 3.99 -2.17
C LEU A 21 -7.81 4.74 -0.91
N MET A 22 -9.13 4.85 -0.69
CA MET A 22 -9.66 5.58 0.47
C MET A 22 -9.43 4.83 1.78
N ALA A 23 -9.58 3.50 1.78
CA ALA A 23 -9.36 2.67 2.96
C ALA A 23 -7.89 2.69 3.39
N GLY A 24 -6.95 2.67 2.44
CA GLY A 24 -5.53 2.89 2.73
C GLY A 24 -5.27 4.24 3.37
N ALA A 25 -5.78 5.32 2.77
CA ALA A 25 -5.61 6.66 3.32
C ALA A 25 -6.22 6.86 4.70
N LEU A 26 -7.35 6.19 4.99
CA LEU A 26 -7.95 6.17 6.32
C LEU A 26 -7.13 5.35 7.32
N GLY A 27 -6.55 4.23 6.88
CA GLY A 27 -5.66 3.39 7.69
C GLY A 27 -4.38 4.14 8.06
N ASP A 28 -3.72 4.73 7.06
CA ASP A 28 -2.58 5.64 7.21
C ASP A 28 -2.90 6.75 8.22
N ALA A 29 -3.93 7.57 7.96
CA ALA A 29 -4.27 8.68 8.84
C ALA A 29 -4.62 8.25 10.28
N PHE A 30 -5.07 7.01 10.49
CA PHE A 30 -5.33 6.46 11.81
C PHE A 30 -4.04 6.02 12.50
N GLY A 31 -3.20 5.23 11.83
CA GLY A 31 -1.92 4.79 12.37
C GLY A 31 -0.94 5.95 12.60
N TYR A 32 -1.01 7.00 11.78
CA TYR A 32 -0.20 8.21 11.90
C TYR A 32 -0.39 8.94 13.24
N LEU A 33 -1.53 8.75 13.91
CA LEU A 33 -1.80 9.33 15.24
C LEU A 33 -0.94 8.71 16.37
N VAL A 34 -0.32 7.56 16.09
CA VAL A 34 0.50 6.77 17.02
C VAL A 34 1.81 6.29 16.39
N GLU A 35 2.14 6.74 15.18
CA GLU A 35 3.43 6.49 14.55
C GLU A 35 4.55 6.94 15.52
N PHE A 36 5.48 6.02 15.81
CA PHE A 36 6.56 6.16 16.81
C PHE A 36 6.19 6.10 18.29
N ASP A 37 4.91 6.07 18.66
CA ASP A 37 4.52 5.86 20.06
C ASP A 37 4.73 4.38 20.43
N SER A 38 5.37 4.10 21.57
CA SER A 38 5.35 2.75 22.15
C SER A 38 3.95 2.38 22.62
N LEU A 39 3.62 1.09 22.74
CA LEU A 39 2.32 0.64 23.22
C LEU A 39 1.94 1.26 24.58
N ALA A 40 2.93 1.44 25.47
CA ALA A 40 2.73 2.11 26.75
C ALA A 40 2.37 3.60 26.60
N GLU A 41 2.97 4.31 25.63
CA GLU A 41 2.64 5.70 25.31
C GLU A 41 1.25 5.81 24.67
N ILE A 42 0.89 4.91 23.75
CA ILE A 42 -0.46 4.80 23.18
C ILE A 42 -1.49 4.62 24.30
N GLN A 43 -1.22 3.70 25.24
CA GLN A 43 -2.10 3.45 26.38
C GLN A 43 -2.18 4.66 27.32
N ALA A 44 -1.09 5.38 27.53
CA ALA A 44 -1.09 6.60 28.34
C ALA A 44 -1.91 7.72 27.68
N LYS A 45 -1.89 7.81 26.35
CA LYS A 45 -2.57 8.84 25.54
C LYS A 45 -4.07 8.58 25.39
N TYR A 46 -4.46 7.33 25.11
CA TYR A 46 -5.85 6.97 24.78
C TYR A 46 -6.55 6.10 25.82
N GLY A 47 -5.83 5.64 26.85
CA GLY A 47 -6.36 4.80 27.91
C GLY A 47 -6.31 3.30 27.58
N PRO A 48 -6.98 2.46 28.39
CA PRO A 48 -6.85 0.99 28.31
C PRO A 48 -7.41 0.38 27.03
N SER A 49 -8.24 1.11 26.28
CA SER A 49 -8.76 0.68 24.98
C SER A 49 -7.85 1.06 23.81
N LEU A 50 -6.72 1.74 24.09
CA LEU A 50 -5.80 2.26 23.08
C LEU A 50 -6.52 3.21 22.10
N LEU A 51 -5.93 3.46 20.92
CA LEU A 51 -6.57 4.25 19.88
C LEU A 51 -7.71 3.44 19.24
N VAL A 52 -8.93 3.98 19.27
CA VAL A 52 -10.14 3.29 18.75
C VAL A 52 -10.84 4.04 17.63
N ASP A 53 -10.71 5.35 17.53
CA ASP A 53 -11.42 6.14 16.53
C ASP A 53 -10.63 7.38 16.06
N LEU A 54 -10.71 7.70 14.77
CA LEU A 54 -10.07 8.89 14.18
C LEU A 54 -10.48 10.20 14.87
N SER A 55 -11.66 10.27 15.48
CA SER A 55 -12.09 11.45 16.24
C SER A 55 -11.23 11.75 17.47
N GLN A 56 -10.39 10.81 17.91
CA GLN A 56 -9.45 11.00 19.02
C GLN A 56 -8.16 11.76 18.63
N SER A 57 -7.98 12.09 17.35
CA SER A 57 -6.84 12.86 16.82
C SER A 57 -6.67 14.24 17.44
N GLY A 58 -7.75 14.87 17.93
CA GLY A 58 -7.72 16.21 18.54
C GLY A 58 -7.54 17.38 17.55
N ALA A 59 -7.27 17.08 16.27
CA ALA A 59 -7.17 17.97 15.13
C ALA A 59 -7.65 17.21 13.87
N PRO A 60 -7.93 17.86 12.73
CA PRO A 60 -8.23 17.13 11.50
C PRO A 60 -7.13 16.08 11.21
N PRO A 61 -7.47 14.79 11.06
CA PRO A 61 -6.47 13.76 10.83
C PRO A 61 -5.81 13.95 9.47
N HIS A 62 -4.53 13.62 9.38
CA HIS A 62 -3.71 13.77 8.19
C HIS A 62 -3.14 12.41 7.81
N PHE A 63 -3.05 12.11 6.52
CA PHE A 63 -2.32 10.93 6.02
C PHE A 63 -0.80 11.21 5.94
N SER A 64 0.07 10.21 5.97
CA SER A 64 1.53 10.36 5.94
C SER A 64 2.10 10.32 4.50
N ASP A 65 3.41 10.06 4.36
CA ASP A 65 4.00 9.79 3.05
C ASP A 65 3.47 8.52 2.40
N ASP A 66 2.91 7.57 3.15
CA ASP A 66 2.27 6.36 2.64
C ASP A 66 1.20 6.67 1.60
N THR A 67 0.20 7.47 1.96
CA THR A 67 -0.85 7.90 1.04
C THR A 67 -0.28 8.78 -0.06
N GLN A 68 0.63 9.70 0.26
CA GLN A 68 1.22 10.58 -0.76
C GLN A 68 1.88 9.74 -1.86
N MET A 69 2.79 8.83 -1.48
CA MET A 69 3.50 7.97 -2.41
C MET A 69 2.55 7.00 -3.12
N THR A 70 1.52 6.48 -2.45
CA THR A 70 0.47 5.67 -3.09
C THR A 70 -0.23 6.43 -4.22
N LEU A 71 -0.58 7.70 -4.01
CA LEU A 71 -1.23 8.51 -5.03
C LEU A 71 -0.29 8.86 -6.19
N TYR A 72 1.01 9.04 -5.91
CA TYR A 72 2.01 9.18 -6.98
C TYR A 72 2.33 7.85 -7.69
N THR A 73 2.16 6.69 -7.04
CA THR A 73 2.13 5.39 -7.72
C THR A 73 0.98 5.35 -8.71
N LEU A 74 -0.22 5.71 -8.26
CA LEU A 74 -1.40 5.74 -9.11
C LEU A 74 -1.23 6.72 -10.28
N ASP A 75 -0.71 7.93 -10.04
CA ASP A 75 -0.44 8.91 -11.10
C ASP A 75 0.60 8.43 -12.12
N GLY A 76 1.64 7.71 -11.68
CA GLY A 76 2.58 7.04 -12.58
C GLY A 76 1.89 6.01 -13.49
N LEU A 77 0.92 5.25 -12.95
CA LEU A 77 0.11 4.33 -13.74
C LEU A 77 -0.88 5.04 -14.67
N LEU A 78 -1.46 6.18 -14.26
CA LEU A 78 -2.30 7.01 -15.14
C LEU A 78 -1.52 7.45 -16.39
N ASP A 79 -0.27 7.88 -16.21
CA ASP A 79 0.61 8.26 -17.33
C ASP A 79 0.82 7.08 -18.31
N VAL A 80 1.10 5.88 -17.79
CA VAL A 80 1.21 4.66 -18.62
C VAL A 80 -0.08 4.38 -19.40
N LEU A 81 -1.23 4.47 -18.74
CA LEU A 81 -2.53 4.19 -19.33
C LEU A 81 -2.92 5.25 -20.39
N GLU A 82 -2.60 6.52 -20.17
CA GLU A 82 -2.80 7.59 -21.14
C GLU A 82 -2.01 7.34 -22.43
N TRP A 83 -0.73 6.96 -22.33
CA TRP A 83 0.08 6.59 -23.48
C TRP A 83 -0.50 5.36 -24.20
N ALA A 84 -0.86 4.33 -23.44
CA ALA A 84 -1.42 3.09 -23.99
C ALA A 84 -2.73 3.33 -24.75
N ASN A 85 -3.64 4.13 -24.19
CA ASN A 85 -4.89 4.53 -24.84
C ASN A 85 -4.66 5.43 -26.07
N GLY A 86 -3.53 6.15 -26.11
CA GLY A 86 -3.04 6.86 -27.30
C GLY A 86 -2.39 5.96 -28.35
N GLY A 87 -2.28 4.65 -28.11
CA GLY A 87 -1.65 3.68 -29.02
C GLY A 87 -0.12 3.67 -28.97
N ILE A 88 0.48 4.20 -27.90
CA ILE A 88 1.93 4.31 -27.70
C ILE A 88 2.32 3.53 -26.43
N SER A 89 3.34 2.69 -26.53
CA SER A 89 3.87 2.01 -25.35
C SER A 89 4.69 2.97 -24.48
N ALA A 90 4.47 2.94 -23.17
CA ALA A 90 5.28 3.63 -22.18
C ALA A 90 6.07 2.62 -21.32
N ASP A 91 7.25 3.03 -20.84
CA ASP A 91 7.99 2.28 -19.83
C ASP A 91 7.38 2.58 -18.45
N VAL A 92 6.80 1.55 -17.83
CA VAL A 92 6.13 1.64 -16.53
C VAL A 92 7.07 2.18 -15.44
N ASN A 93 8.31 1.69 -15.39
CA ASN A 93 9.26 2.10 -14.36
C ASN A 93 9.71 3.55 -14.59
N ALA A 94 9.85 3.98 -15.84
CA ALA A 94 10.18 5.37 -16.15
C ALA A 94 9.04 6.32 -15.75
N CYS A 95 7.78 6.01 -16.10
CA CYS A 95 6.61 6.79 -15.67
C CYS A 95 6.53 6.86 -14.15
N GLN A 96 6.76 5.73 -13.49
CA GLN A 96 6.74 5.65 -12.04
C GLN A 96 7.85 6.47 -11.38
N TRP A 97 9.06 6.37 -11.91
CA TRP A 97 10.22 7.11 -11.42
C TRP A 97 10.01 8.61 -11.56
N LEU A 98 9.51 9.07 -12.71
CA LEU A 98 9.16 10.48 -12.91
C LEU A 98 8.08 10.95 -11.92
N ALA A 99 7.07 10.12 -11.63
CA ALA A 99 6.08 10.42 -10.62
C ALA A 99 6.68 10.57 -9.21
N TYR A 100 7.58 9.67 -8.82
CA TYR A 100 8.26 9.78 -7.53
C TYR A 100 9.23 10.97 -7.46
N LEU A 101 9.88 11.35 -8.55
CA LEU A 101 10.69 12.58 -8.59
C LEU A 101 9.81 13.84 -8.44
N ARG A 102 8.59 13.83 -8.99
CA ARG A 102 7.61 14.91 -8.74
C ARG A 102 7.20 14.96 -7.27
N TRP A 103 6.89 13.82 -6.66
CA TRP A 103 6.65 13.74 -5.21
C TRP A 103 7.83 14.29 -4.39
N LEU A 104 9.07 13.88 -4.69
CA LEU A 104 10.25 14.35 -3.96
C LEU A 104 10.39 15.88 -4.06
N LYS A 105 10.10 16.45 -5.24
CA LYS A 105 10.05 17.89 -5.45
C LYS A 105 8.98 18.57 -4.61
N THR A 106 7.79 17.98 -4.43
CA THR A 106 6.77 18.54 -3.54
C THR A 106 7.16 18.50 -2.07
N GLN A 107 8.08 17.61 -1.70
CA GLN A 107 8.70 17.60 -0.37
C GLN A 107 9.78 18.67 -0.21
N GLY A 108 10.10 19.46 -1.25
CA GLY A 108 11.15 20.49 -1.19
C GLY A 108 12.58 19.91 -1.10
N ILE A 109 12.76 18.65 -1.48
CA ILE A 109 14.05 17.97 -1.42
C ILE A 109 14.69 18.03 -2.82
N PRO A 110 15.92 18.56 -2.95
CA PRO A 110 16.59 18.64 -4.25
C PRO A 110 17.08 17.27 -4.72
N THR A 111 17.05 17.05 -6.03
CA THR A 111 17.69 15.92 -6.71
C THR A 111 19.07 16.32 -7.23
N ALA A 112 19.88 15.33 -7.60
CA ALA A 112 21.11 15.59 -8.34
C ALA A 112 20.85 16.36 -9.65
N GLU A 113 21.81 17.19 -10.08
CA GLU A 113 21.66 18.08 -11.25
C GLU A 113 21.36 17.35 -12.57
N HIS A 114 21.73 16.07 -12.67
CA HIS A 114 21.50 15.25 -13.86
C HIS A 114 20.14 14.54 -13.87
N ALA A 115 19.35 14.66 -12.79
CA ALA A 115 18.00 14.13 -12.76
C ALA A 115 17.15 14.78 -13.86
N PRO A 116 16.31 14.03 -14.58
CA PRO A 116 15.51 14.59 -15.67
C PRO A 116 14.48 15.59 -15.11
N GLU A 117 14.20 16.65 -15.85
CA GLU A 117 13.05 17.50 -15.54
C GLU A 117 11.74 16.73 -15.74
N GLN A 118 10.83 16.83 -14.77
CA GLN A 118 9.54 16.16 -14.83
C GLN A 118 8.47 17.12 -15.33
N SER A 119 7.72 16.71 -16.35
CA SER A 119 6.52 17.44 -16.78
C SER A 119 5.48 17.44 -15.65
N PRO A 120 4.90 18.60 -15.29
CA PRO A 120 3.92 18.66 -14.22
C PRO A 120 2.61 17.97 -14.61
N ARG A 121 1.95 17.34 -13.64
CA ARG A 121 0.64 16.70 -13.74
C ARG A 121 -0.32 17.31 -12.72
N TRP A 122 -1.62 17.00 -12.84
CA TRP A 122 -2.67 17.58 -12.00
C TRP A 122 -2.43 17.37 -10.50
N ILE A 123 -1.85 16.21 -10.12
CA ILE A 123 -1.56 15.86 -8.73
C ILE A 123 -0.54 16.81 -8.08
N ASP A 124 0.39 17.38 -8.84
CA ASP A 124 1.44 18.27 -8.31
C ASP A 124 0.92 19.64 -7.89
N ALA A 125 -0.33 19.98 -8.26
CA ALA A 125 -0.99 21.21 -7.83
C ALA A 125 -1.69 21.06 -6.46
N GLN A 126 -1.77 19.83 -5.93
CA GLN A 126 -2.51 19.54 -4.71
C GLN A 126 -1.65 19.81 -3.48
N SER A 127 -1.79 21.00 -2.89
CA SER A 127 -0.95 21.46 -1.76
C SER A 127 -0.96 20.54 -0.54
N VAL A 128 -2.02 19.74 -0.36
CA VAL A 128 -2.12 18.73 0.71
C VAL A 128 -1.01 17.67 0.64
N LEU A 129 -0.43 17.44 -0.55
CA LEU A 129 0.69 16.51 -0.77
C LEU A 129 2.07 17.16 -0.57
N HIS A 130 2.14 18.45 -0.24
CA HIS A 130 3.37 19.24 -0.15
C HIS A 130 3.85 19.41 1.31
N HIS A 131 3.50 18.45 2.16
CA HIS A 131 3.86 18.44 3.57
C HIS A 131 4.75 17.23 3.84
N GLN A 132 5.96 17.47 4.35
CA GLN A 132 6.82 16.40 4.85
C GLN A 132 6.18 15.79 6.10
N ARG A 133 5.75 14.54 5.98
CA ARG A 133 5.10 13.76 7.06
C ARG A 133 5.86 12.45 7.23
N HIS A 134 7.05 12.58 7.81
CA HIS A 134 8.00 11.48 8.08
C HIS A 134 8.41 10.59 6.89
N PRO A 135 8.71 11.18 5.71
CA PRO A 135 9.06 10.40 4.52
C PRO A 135 10.17 9.39 4.76
N GLY A 136 9.91 8.13 4.38
CA GLY A 136 10.89 7.04 4.52
C GLY A 136 12.25 7.40 3.90
N ASN A 137 13.33 7.31 4.70
CA ASN A 137 14.66 7.77 4.29
C ASN A 137 15.14 7.16 2.97
N ALA A 138 14.89 5.88 2.72
CA ALA A 138 15.30 5.21 1.49
C ALA A 138 14.51 5.67 0.25
N CYS A 139 13.26 6.12 0.41
CA CYS A 139 12.52 6.77 -0.66
C CYS A 139 13.22 8.07 -1.06
N ILE A 140 13.58 8.89 -0.08
CA ILE A 140 14.30 10.16 -0.30
C ILE A 140 15.67 9.91 -0.92
N THR A 141 16.53 9.12 -0.28
CA THR A 141 17.92 8.98 -0.71
C THR A 141 18.01 8.30 -2.07
N GLY A 142 17.10 7.37 -2.38
CA GLY A 142 17.05 6.70 -3.68
C GLY A 142 16.72 7.67 -4.80
N LEU A 143 15.67 8.47 -4.64
CA LEU A 143 15.23 9.45 -5.63
C LEU A 143 16.19 10.63 -5.76
N ALA A 144 16.76 11.09 -4.64
CA ALA A 144 17.70 12.20 -4.62
C ALA A 144 18.97 11.92 -5.43
N THR A 145 19.32 10.65 -5.67
CA THR A 145 20.44 10.28 -6.54
C THR A 145 20.29 10.81 -7.97
N GLY A 146 19.05 10.99 -8.46
CA GLY A 146 18.79 11.29 -9.87
C GLY A 146 18.98 10.10 -10.82
N GLU A 147 19.26 8.91 -10.28
CA GLU A 147 19.42 7.67 -11.04
C GLU A 147 18.13 6.85 -10.99
N MET A 148 17.70 6.31 -12.13
CA MET A 148 16.58 5.38 -12.19
C MET A 148 17.06 3.98 -11.77
N GLY A 149 16.84 3.63 -10.50
CA GLY A 149 17.17 2.31 -9.98
C GLY A 149 16.48 1.18 -10.78
N THR A 150 17.15 0.05 -10.95
CA THR A 150 16.61 -1.12 -11.68
C THR A 150 16.86 -2.40 -10.90
N VAL A 151 16.22 -3.51 -11.28
CA VAL A 151 16.47 -4.80 -10.63
C VAL A 151 17.94 -5.22 -10.66
N PHE A 152 18.65 -4.88 -11.75
CA PHE A 152 20.06 -5.20 -11.96
C PHE A 152 21.03 -4.21 -11.32
N ARG A 153 20.60 -2.96 -11.16
CA ARG A 153 21.38 -1.88 -10.52
C ARG A 153 20.43 -1.04 -9.66
N PRO A 154 19.99 -1.55 -8.50
CA PRO A 154 19.08 -0.81 -7.66
C PRO A 154 19.84 0.28 -6.89
N VAL A 155 19.10 1.31 -6.49
CA VAL A 155 19.59 2.27 -5.48
C VAL A 155 19.34 1.71 -4.08
N ASN A 156 20.11 2.17 -3.09
CA ASN A 156 20.02 1.71 -1.70
C ASN A 156 20.03 0.17 -1.57
N LEU A 157 21.13 -0.47 -1.99
CA LEU A 157 21.27 -1.93 -2.14
C LEU A 157 20.75 -2.73 -0.93
N ASP A 158 21.03 -2.27 0.28
CA ASP A 158 20.71 -2.99 1.51
C ASP A 158 19.40 -2.52 2.17
N SER A 159 18.68 -1.55 1.58
CA SER A 159 17.48 -1.00 2.21
C SER A 159 16.29 -1.94 2.12
N LYS A 160 15.74 -2.28 3.29
CA LYS A 160 14.57 -3.13 3.49
C LYS A 160 13.28 -2.38 3.86
N GLY A 161 13.32 -1.05 3.96
CA GLY A 161 12.21 -0.24 4.47
C GLY A 161 10.84 -0.54 3.83
N CYS A 162 9.78 -0.37 4.61
CA CYS A 162 8.38 -0.56 4.20
C CYS A 162 7.92 0.36 3.05
N GLY A 163 8.69 1.41 2.75
CA GLY A 163 8.47 2.37 1.66
C GLY A 163 8.12 1.79 0.30
N THR A 164 8.50 0.54 0.03
CA THR A 164 8.10 -0.18 -1.19
C THR A 164 6.68 -0.72 -1.11
N VAL A 165 6.31 -1.38 -0.02
CA VAL A 165 5.04 -2.09 0.10
C VAL A 165 3.89 -1.12 0.37
N MET A 166 4.08 -0.11 1.22
CA MET A 166 3.03 0.84 1.61
C MET A 166 2.37 1.57 0.43
N ARG A 167 3.10 1.72 -0.69
CA ARG A 167 2.66 2.45 -1.89
C ARG A 167 2.28 1.57 -3.08
N SER A 168 2.20 0.25 -2.90
CA SER A 168 2.14 -0.71 -4.01
C SER A 168 0.75 -1.27 -4.31
N ALA A 169 -0.27 -0.92 -3.53
CA ALA A 169 -1.66 -1.33 -3.79
C ALA A 169 -2.15 -0.97 -5.22
N PRO A 170 -1.85 0.23 -5.79
CA PRO A 170 -2.35 0.62 -7.11
C PRO A 170 -1.98 -0.32 -8.25
N TYR A 171 -0.81 -0.99 -8.20
CA TYR A 171 -0.43 -1.96 -9.24
C TYR A 171 -1.44 -3.10 -9.32
N GLY A 172 -1.93 -3.60 -8.19
CA GLY A 172 -2.89 -4.70 -8.14
C GLY A 172 -4.26 -4.35 -8.75
N LEU A 173 -4.58 -3.06 -8.89
CA LEU A 173 -5.85 -2.59 -9.42
C LEU A 173 -5.93 -2.61 -10.95
N LEU A 174 -4.82 -2.83 -11.67
CA LEU A 174 -4.80 -2.84 -13.12
C LEU A 174 -5.59 -4.04 -13.68
N PRO A 175 -6.71 -3.82 -14.38
CA PRO A 175 -7.43 -4.90 -15.03
C PRO A 175 -6.72 -5.29 -16.34
N HIS A 176 -7.06 -6.46 -16.88
CA HIS A 176 -6.55 -6.97 -18.16
C HIS A 176 -5.04 -7.22 -18.23
N VAL A 177 -4.34 -7.09 -17.10
CA VAL A 177 -2.94 -7.46 -16.91
C VAL A 177 -2.92 -8.71 -16.02
N ASP A 178 -2.12 -9.71 -16.37
CA ASP A 178 -2.01 -10.94 -15.58
C ASP A 178 -1.23 -10.72 -14.28
N ALA A 179 -1.53 -11.52 -13.25
CA ALA A 179 -0.94 -11.38 -11.91
C ALA A 179 0.61 -11.46 -11.90
N GLU A 180 1.25 -12.24 -12.79
CA GLU A 180 2.71 -12.29 -12.88
C GLU A 180 3.30 -10.98 -13.39
N THR A 181 2.62 -10.34 -14.35
CA THR A 181 3.01 -9.01 -14.82
C THR A 181 2.82 -7.97 -13.71
N ILE A 182 1.75 -8.05 -12.92
CA ILE A 182 1.55 -7.18 -11.74
C ILE A 182 2.68 -7.32 -10.72
N TYR A 183 3.03 -8.56 -10.35
CA TYR A 183 4.12 -8.84 -9.42
C TYR A 183 5.43 -8.21 -9.90
N LYS A 184 5.77 -8.41 -11.18
CA LYS A 184 7.00 -7.86 -11.78
C LYS A 184 7.00 -6.34 -11.82
N MET A 185 5.91 -5.71 -12.26
CA MET A 185 5.81 -4.24 -12.31
C MET A 185 6.06 -3.62 -10.92
N SER A 186 5.43 -4.17 -9.88
CA SER A 186 5.57 -3.68 -8.51
C SER A 186 6.97 -3.95 -7.90
N SER A 187 7.53 -5.14 -8.13
CA SER A 187 8.88 -5.51 -7.66
C SER A 187 9.98 -4.70 -8.36
N ASP A 188 9.83 -4.45 -9.67
CA ASP A 188 10.76 -3.64 -10.44
C ASP A 188 10.70 -2.18 -9.98
N ALA A 189 9.49 -1.61 -9.80
CA ALA A 189 9.30 -0.25 -9.32
C ALA A 189 9.83 -0.02 -7.90
N ALA A 190 9.85 -1.04 -7.04
CA ALA A 190 10.49 -0.96 -5.73
C ALA A 190 12.00 -0.67 -5.85
N SER A 191 12.66 -1.19 -6.89
CA SER A 191 14.10 -0.97 -7.18
C SER A 191 14.47 0.50 -7.42
N LEU A 192 13.48 1.36 -7.69
CA LEU A 192 13.65 2.81 -7.82
C LEU A 192 14.10 3.48 -6.51
N THR A 193 13.93 2.80 -5.37
CA THR A 193 14.22 3.35 -4.03
C THR A 193 14.88 2.37 -3.08
N HIS A 194 14.64 1.06 -3.24
CA HIS A 194 15.10 0.01 -2.32
C HIS A 194 15.68 -1.16 -3.12
N GLY A 195 16.91 -1.56 -2.80
CA GLY A 195 17.58 -2.65 -3.50
C GLY A 195 17.42 -4.03 -2.88
N HIS A 196 17.03 -4.11 -1.61
CA HIS A 196 17.00 -5.40 -0.93
C HIS A 196 15.90 -6.30 -1.49
N PRO A 197 16.16 -7.61 -1.75
CA PRO A 197 15.17 -8.55 -2.25
C PRO A 197 13.88 -8.60 -1.44
N ALA A 198 13.95 -8.70 -0.11
CA ALA A 198 12.78 -8.65 0.78
C ALA A 198 11.83 -7.46 0.48
N ALA A 199 12.36 -6.25 0.31
CA ALA A 199 11.55 -5.06 0.04
C ALA A 199 10.83 -5.11 -1.31
N ARG A 200 11.53 -5.59 -2.35
CA ARG A 200 10.99 -5.69 -3.71
C ARG A 200 9.99 -6.84 -3.85
N GLN A 201 10.30 -7.98 -3.25
CA GLN A 201 9.39 -9.11 -3.30
C GLN A 201 8.14 -8.85 -2.46
N SER A 202 8.25 -8.15 -1.33
CA SER A 202 7.08 -7.75 -0.51
C SER A 202 6.13 -6.84 -1.28
N SER A 203 6.63 -5.86 -2.05
CA SER A 203 5.76 -5.03 -2.90
C SER A 203 5.05 -5.85 -3.97
N GLY A 204 5.78 -6.76 -4.64
CA GLY A 204 5.22 -7.69 -5.61
C GLY A 204 4.12 -8.59 -5.02
N VAL A 205 4.37 -9.19 -3.85
CA VAL A 205 3.40 -10.05 -3.13
C VAL A 205 2.16 -9.25 -2.74
N PHE A 206 2.33 -8.01 -2.25
CA PHE A 206 1.20 -7.18 -1.87
C PHE A 206 0.34 -6.78 -3.09
N SER A 207 0.96 -6.35 -4.19
CA SER A 207 0.24 -6.04 -5.42
C SER A 207 -0.47 -7.27 -6.01
N TRP A 208 0.15 -8.46 -5.91
CA TRP A 208 -0.49 -9.72 -6.27
C TRP A 208 -1.73 -10.00 -5.42
N LEU A 209 -1.63 -9.85 -4.09
CA LEU A 209 -2.77 -10.02 -3.17
C LEU A 209 -3.92 -9.09 -3.55
N ILE A 210 -3.65 -7.80 -3.77
CA ILE A 210 -4.67 -6.83 -4.20
C ILE A 210 -5.29 -7.26 -5.54
N HIS A 211 -4.48 -7.73 -6.49
CA HIS A 211 -4.97 -8.19 -7.79
C HIS A 211 -5.87 -9.41 -7.69
N GLU A 212 -5.50 -10.42 -6.89
CA GLU A 212 -6.31 -11.61 -6.68
C GLU A 212 -7.64 -11.28 -5.97
N LEU A 213 -7.65 -10.31 -5.06
CA LEU A 213 -8.88 -9.84 -4.41
C LEU A 213 -9.80 -9.08 -5.37
N VAL A 214 -9.24 -8.21 -6.22
CA VAL A 214 -10.03 -7.28 -7.05
C VAL A 214 -10.37 -7.86 -8.41
N ILE A 215 -9.40 -8.47 -9.09
CA ILE A 215 -9.55 -8.99 -10.47
C ILE A 215 -9.77 -10.50 -10.46
N GLY A 216 -9.01 -11.22 -9.63
CA GLY A 216 -9.20 -12.67 -9.42
C GLY A 216 -10.50 -13.01 -8.69
N ALA A 217 -11.04 -12.06 -7.93
CA ALA A 217 -12.21 -12.22 -7.06
C ALA A 217 -12.09 -13.43 -6.10
N LEU A 218 -10.87 -13.74 -5.66
CA LEU A 218 -10.62 -14.81 -4.70
C LEU A 218 -11.10 -14.39 -3.29
N PRO A 219 -11.62 -15.35 -2.49
CA PRO A 219 -11.80 -15.14 -1.05
C PRO A 219 -10.49 -14.74 -0.37
N LEU A 220 -10.56 -13.96 0.72
CA LEU A 220 -9.39 -13.41 1.39
C LEU A 220 -8.31 -14.44 1.71
N GLY A 221 -8.69 -15.55 2.35
CA GLY A 221 -7.76 -16.62 2.71
C GLY A 221 -7.10 -17.28 1.50
N GLU A 222 -7.83 -17.44 0.39
CA GLU A 222 -7.30 -18.02 -0.85
C GLU A 222 -6.37 -17.03 -1.57
N ALA A 223 -6.71 -15.75 -1.62
CA ALA A 223 -5.86 -14.70 -2.17
C ALA A 223 -4.54 -14.59 -1.39
N ALA A 224 -4.59 -14.66 -0.05
CA ALA A 224 -3.42 -14.63 0.81
C ALA A 224 -2.51 -15.86 0.62
N GLN A 225 -3.10 -17.06 0.50
CA GLN A 225 -2.37 -18.29 0.19
C GLN A 225 -1.76 -18.25 -1.23
N SER A 226 -2.48 -17.70 -2.20
CA SER A 226 -1.99 -17.48 -3.57
C SER A 226 -0.75 -16.58 -3.58
N ALA A 227 -0.80 -15.46 -2.87
CA ALA A 227 0.32 -14.52 -2.75
C ALA A 227 1.55 -15.17 -2.07
N GLN A 228 1.35 -15.94 -1.00
CA GLN A 228 2.42 -16.72 -0.35
C GLN A 228 3.01 -17.78 -1.29
N ALA A 229 2.17 -18.54 -1.98
CA ALA A 229 2.60 -19.57 -2.92
C ALA A 229 3.42 -18.96 -4.07
N ARG A 230 3.02 -17.78 -4.56
CA ARG A 230 3.81 -17.07 -5.56
C ARG A 230 5.17 -16.63 -5.02
N ALA A 231 5.23 -16.08 -3.81
CA ALA A 231 6.50 -15.72 -3.19
C ALA A 231 7.46 -16.92 -3.10
N ALA A 232 6.93 -18.10 -2.76
CA ALA A 232 7.72 -19.32 -2.57
C ALA A 232 8.35 -19.89 -3.87
N VAL A 233 7.76 -19.60 -5.03
CA VAL A 233 8.30 -20.05 -6.33
C VAL A 233 9.21 -19.03 -7.01
N GLU A 234 9.45 -17.88 -6.37
CA GLU A 234 10.41 -16.89 -6.87
C GLU A 234 11.83 -17.49 -6.86
N PRO A 235 12.56 -17.52 -8.00
CA PRO A 235 13.90 -18.12 -8.05
C PRO A 235 14.89 -17.56 -7.03
N SER A 236 14.68 -16.32 -6.60
CA SER A 236 15.49 -15.63 -5.58
C SER A 236 14.70 -15.33 -4.30
N ALA A 237 13.70 -16.15 -3.98
CA ALA A 237 12.80 -15.94 -2.85
C ALA A 237 13.54 -15.59 -1.55
N ASP A 238 13.16 -14.47 -0.94
CA ASP A 238 13.74 -13.99 0.29
C ASP A 238 13.22 -14.81 1.48
N PRO A 239 14.09 -15.43 2.29
CA PRO A 239 13.68 -16.34 3.35
C PRO A 239 12.94 -15.63 4.50
N GLU A 240 13.24 -14.36 4.75
CA GLU A 240 12.57 -13.61 5.82
C GLU A 240 11.14 -13.28 5.41
N LEU A 241 10.94 -12.86 4.15
CA LEU A 241 9.59 -12.69 3.59
C LEU A 241 8.76 -13.97 3.67
N LEU A 242 9.30 -15.11 3.22
CA LEU A 242 8.58 -16.39 3.27
C LEU A 242 8.21 -16.77 4.72
N SER A 243 9.14 -16.58 5.66
CA SER A 243 8.91 -16.85 7.06
C SER A 243 7.81 -15.97 7.65
N ARG A 244 7.81 -14.67 7.33
CA ARG A 244 6.82 -13.71 7.82
C ARG A 244 5.42 -13.96 7.27
N LEU A 245 5.29 -14.24 5.96
CA LEU A 245 4.01 -14.61 5.35
C LEU A 245 3.46 -15.92 5.94
N ALA A 246 4.31 -16.94 6.13
CA ALA A 246 3.92 -18.19 6.74
C ALA A 246 3.46 -18.01 8.20
N ALA A 247 4.17 -17.17 8.97
CA ALA A 247 3.79 -16.84 10.33
C ALA A 247 2.44 -16.11 10.38
N ALA A 248 2.23 -15.09 9.55
CA ALA A 248 0.96 -14.36 9.48
C ALA A 248 -0.23 -15.29 9.20
N LEU A 249 -0.13 -16.13 8.17
CA LEU A 249 -1.17 -17.09 7.79
C LEU A 249 -1.43 -18.15 8.87
N THR A 250 -0.37 -18.66 9.50
CA THR A 250 -0.49 -19.70 10.53
C THR A 250 -1.09 -19.13 11.81
N LEU A 251 -0.65 -17.95 12.24
CA LEU A 251 -1.13 -17.30 13.45
C LEU A 251 -2.58 -16.84 13.30
N SER A 252 -3.00 -16.41 12.11
CA SER A 252 -4.39 -15.95 11.89
C SER A 252 -5.44 -17.06 11.98
N THR A 253 -5.03 -18.33 11.90
CA THR A 253 -5.94 -19.49 12.05
C THR A 253 -5.96 -20.09 13.45
N HIS A 254 -5.23 -19.52 14.41
CA HIS A 254 -5.22 -20.05 15.77
C HIS A 254 -6.54 -19.79 16.49
N ASP A 255 -7.05 -20.82 17.18
CA ASP A 255 -8.22 -20.70 18.05
C ASP A 255 -7.83 -19.90 19.31
N GLY A 256 -8.19 -18.61 19.34
CA GLY A 256 -7.89 -17.71 20.46
C GLY A 256 -8.15 -16.26 20.13
N GLU A 257 -7.91 -15.38 21.11
CA GLU A 257 -7.89 -13.93 20.85
C GLU A 257 -6.72 -13.60 19.92
N PRO A 258 -6.91 -12.70 18.92
CA PRO A 258 -5.82 -12.23 18.09
C PRO A 258 -4.66 -11.67 18.92
N LEU A 259 -3.42 -11.97 18.49
CA LEU A 259 -2.22 -11.31 18.98
C LEU A 259 -2.33 -9.82 18.72
N SER A 260 -2.02 -9.02 19.73
CA SER A 260 -2.09 -7.56 19.68
C SER A 260 -0.90 -6.94 20.42
N GLY A 261 -0.65 -5.65 20.17
CA GLY A 261 0.41 -4.91 20.85
C GLY A 261 1.79 -5.55 20.65
N ASP A 262 2.57 -5.62 21.73
CA ASP A 262 3.93 -6.14 21.67
C ASP A 262 3.99 -7.64 21.28
N ALA A 263 2.99 -8.44 21.66
CA ALA A 263 2.95 -9.86 21.30
C ALA A 263 2.77 -10.08 19.79
N LEU A 264 2.05 -9.17 19.12
CA LEU A 264 1.94 -9.16 17.66
C LEU A 264 3.29 -8.83 17.02
N THR A 265 3.95 -7.77 17.49
CA THR A 265 5.22 -7.32 16.92
C THR A 265 6.38 -8.25 17.25
N ASP A 266 6.36 -8.94 18.38
CA ASP A 266 7.33 -9.99 18.72
C ASP A 266 7.26 -11.16 17.72
N ALA A 267 6.05 -11.49 17.25
CA ALA A 267 5.82 -12.58 16.32
C ALA A 267 6.12 -12.21 14.86
N LEU A 268 5.67 -11.02 14.42
CA LEU A 268 5.66 -10.64 13.01
C LEU A 268 6.62 -9.51 12.65
N GLY A 269 7.21 -8.85 13.64
CA GLY A 269 8.07 -7.69 13.46
C GLY A 269 7.38 -6.36 13.74
N LEU A 270 8.16 -5.29 13.74
CA LEU A 270 7.68 -3.95 14.12
C LEU A 270 7.10 -3.17 12.94
N GLY A 271 7.20 -3.70 11.72
CA GLY A 271 6.64 -3.06 10.52
C GLY A 271 7.63 -2.16 9.76
N TRP A 272 8.73 -1.73 10.37
CA TRP A 272 9.70 -0.80 9.74
C TRP A 272 10.34 -1.31 8.44
N VAL A 273 10.32 -2.62 8.21
CA VAL A 273 10.78 -3.26 6.98
C VAL A 273 9.62 -3.95 6.27
N ALA A 274 9.69 -4.01 4.93
CA ALA A 274 8.54 -4.30 4.09
C ALA A 274 7.87 -5.65 4.37
N GLU A 275 8.66 -6.70 4.63
CA GLU A 275 8.12 -8.02 4.92
C GLU A 275 7.43 -8.10 6.30
N GLU A 276 7.83 -7.25 7.25
CA GLU A 276 7.18 -7.14 8.55
C GLU A 276 5.87 -6.35 8.43
N ALA A 277 5.88 -5.19 7.75
CA ALA A 277 4.68 -4.38 7.53
C ALA A 277 3.58 -5.19 6.85
N LEU A 278 3.94 -5.91 5.77
CA LEU A 278 3.02 -6.75 5.05
C LEU A 278 2.46 -7.88 5.93
N ALA A 279 3.30 -8.52 6.75
CA ALA A 279 2.87 -9.61 7.60
C ALA A 279 1.94 -9.15 8.73
N VAL A 280 2.25 -8.04 9.40
CA VAL A 280 1.38 -7.45 10.45
C VAL A 280 0.03 -7.04 9.86
N ALA A 281 0.03 -6.37 8.71
CA ALA A 281 -1.20 -5.97 8.03
C ALA A 281 -2.04 -7.19 7.60
N LEU A 282 -1.43 -8.16 6.91
CA LEU A 282 -2.10 -9.36 6.44
C LEU A 282 -2.68 -10.19 7.59
N TYR A 283 -1.89 -10.37 8.65
CA TYR A 283 -2.37 -11.02 9.88
C TYR A 283 -3.58 -10.30 10.46
N SER A 284 -3.52 -8.97 10.58
CA SER A 284 -4.57 -8.17 11.21
C SER A 284 -5.90 -8.28 10.47
N VAL A 285 -5.87 -8.31 9.13
CA VAL A 285 -7.05 -8.54 8.31
C VAL A 285 -7.57 -9.98 8.50
N LEU A 286 -6.72 -10.98 8.32
CA LEU A 286 -7.14 -12.39 8.42
C LEU A 286 -7.69 -12.75 9.82
N ALA A 287 -7.02 -12.31 10.88
CA ALA A 287 -7.37 -12.64 12.26
C ALA A 287 -8.68 -11.99 12.73
N THR A 288 -9.14 -10.93 12.05
CA THR A 288 -10.36 -10.20 12.43
C THR A 288 -11.56 -10.53 11.54
N GLU A 289 -11.36 -11.25 10.43
CA GLU A 289 -12.40 -11.57 9.44
C GLU A 289 -13.57 -12.35 10.05
N ALA A 290 -13.30 -13.44 10.77
CA ALA A 290 -14.33 -14.36 11.25
C ALA A 290 -15.28 -13.73 12.29
N ALA A 291 -14.78 -12.76 13.06
CA ALA A 291 -15.56 -12.08 14.10
C ALA A 291 -16.34 -10.87 13.56
N ALA A 292 -16.04 -10.40 12.36
CA ALA A 292 -16.67 -9.22 11.79
C ALA A 292 -18.12 -9.49 11.36
N VAL A 293 -19.04 -8.61 11.77
CA VAL A 293 -20.46 -8.70 11.40
C VAL A 293 -20.84 -7.82 10.21
N SER A 294 -19.93 -6.94 9.77
CA SER A 294 -20.05 -6.13 8.57
C SER A 294 -18.66 -5.76 8.01
N PRO A 295 -18.58 -5.32 6.74
CA PRO A 295 -17.32 -4.81 6.18
C PRO A 295 -16.71 -3.64 6.96
N VAL A 296 -17.54 -2.74 7.50
CA VAL A 296 -17.07 -1.62 8.33
C VAL A 296 -16.49 -2.12 9.66
N ASP A 297 -17.12 -3.13 10.28
CA ASP A 297 -16.60 -3.71 11.52
C ASP A 297 -15.28 -4.44 11.28
N HIS A 298 -15.16 -5.16 10.16
CA HIS A 298 -13.89 -5.79 9.74
C HIS A 298 -12.81 -4.73 9.55
N PHE A 299 -13.12 -3.64 8.83
CA PHE A 299 -12.19 -2.54 8.63
C PHE A 299 -11.69 -1.95 9.95
N LEU A 300 -12.62 -1.56 10.83
CA LEU A 300 -12.26 -0.96 12.12
C LEU A 300 -11.46 -1.93 13.00
N ALA A 301 -11.81 -3.21 13.03
CA ALA A 301 -11.10 -4.21 13.83
C ALA A 301 -9.66 -4.42 13.33
N ALA A 302 -9.48 -4.65 12.02
CA ALA A 302 -8.18 -4.90 11.44
C ALA A 302 -7.26 -3.67 11.52
N VAL A 303 -7.77 -2.47 11.21
CA VAL A 303 -6.98 -1.23 11.25
C VAL A 303 -6.55 -0.90 12.68
N ARG A 304 -7.42 -1.11 13.68
CA ARG A 304 -7.05 -0.96 15.09
C ARG A 304 -5.97 -1.95 15.50
N LEU A 305 -6.09 -3.21 15.08
CA LEU A 305 -5.12 -4.25 15.40
C LEU A 305 -3.77 -3.96 14.75
N ALA A 306 -3.78 -3.51 13.50
CA ALA A 306 -2.59 -3.15 12.75
C ALA A 306 -1.91 -1.89 13.31
N ALA A 307 -2.63 -0.90 13.84
CA ALA A 307 -2.01 0.35 14.32
C ALA A 307 -1.56 0.31 15.79
N ASN A 308 -2.24 -0.43 16.66
CA ASN A 308 -2.01 -0.37 18.11
C ASN A 308 -0.87 -1.30 18.55
N HIS A 309 0.36 -0.96 18.18
CA HIS A 309 1.60 -1.63 18.59
C HIS A 309 2.77 -0.63 18.64
N SER A 310 3.94 -1.06 19.13
CA SER A 310 5.12 -0.20 19.37
C SER A 310 5.96 0.10 18.12
N GLY A 311 5.37 0.10 16.93
CA GLY A 311 6.09 -0.01 15.66
C GLY A 311 5.63 0.98 14.61
N ASP A 312 5.73 0.58 13.36
CA ASP A 312 5.38 1.33 12.15
C ASP A 312 3.87 1.34 11.89
N SER A 313 3.13 2.02 12.77
CA SER A 313 1.68 1.91 12.89
C SER A 313 0.87 2.46 11.71
N ASP A 314 1.35 3.50 11.03
CA ASP A 314 0.68 4.08 9.86
C ASP A 314 0.81 3.16 8.65
N SER A 315 2.01 2.63 8.38
CA SER A 315 2.26 1.68 7.30
C SER A 315 1.49 0.38 7.43
N THR A 316 1.49 -0.25 8.61
CA THR A 316 0.73 -1.49 8.82
C THR A 316 -0.78 -1.26 8.70
N ALA A 317 -1.29 -0.14 9.22
CA ALA A 317 -2.71 0.23 9.13
C ALA A 317 -3.13 0.61 7.71
N SER A 318 -2.28 1.32 6.96
CA SER A 318 -2.47 1.70 5.56
C SER A 318 -2.61 0.45 4.67
N ILE A 319 -1.67 -0.49 4.80
CA ILE A 319 -1.68 -1.75 4.04
C ILE A 319 -2.92 -2.58 4.40
N ALA A 320 -3.28 -2.69 5.68
CA ALA A 320 -4.50 -3.38 6.11
C ALA A 320 -5.76 -2.72 5.51
N GLY A 321 -5.80 -1.39 5.52
CA GLY A 321 -6.85 -0.60 4.89
C GLY A 321 -6.96 -0.87 3.38
N ASN A 322 -5.84 -0.87 2.65
CA ASN A 322 -5.83 -1.21 1.23
C ASN A 322 -6.40 -2.61 0.97
N ILE A 323 -6.00 -3.63 1.74
CA ILE A 323 -6.50 -5.02 1.59
C ILE A 323 -8.02 -5.06 1.79
N LEU A 324 -8.53 -4.37 2.81
CA LEU A 324 -9.96 -4.34 3.13
C LEU A 324 -10.78 -3.55 2.10
N GLY A 325 -10.23 -2.46 1.58
CA GLY A 325 -10.81 -1.71 0.48
C GLY A 325 -10.83 -2.53 -0.82
N ALA A 326 -9.80 -3.33 -1.08
CA ALA A 326 -9.74 -4.26 -2.20
C ALA A 326 -10.78 -5.39 -2.05
N LEU A 327 -10.97 -5.91 -0.83
CA LEU A 327 -11.88 -7.00 -0.52
C LEU A 327 -13.36 -6.59 -0.54
N HIS A 328 -13.69 -5.42 0.04
CA HIS A 328 -15.08 -5.00 0.27
C HIS A 328 -15.51 -3.78 -0.55
N GLY A 329 -14.58 -3.12 -1.25
CA GLY A 329 -14.84 -1.83 -1.90
C GLY A 329 -15.22 -0.75 -0.90
N GLU A 330 -16.05 0.21 -1.33
CA GLU A 330 -16.49 1.31 -0.48
C GLU A 330 -17.34 0.87 0.72
N ALA A 331 -17.85 -0.36 0.73
CA ALA A 331 -18.63 -0.89 1.85
C ALA A 331 -17.82 -1.02 3.14
N ALA A 332 -16.48 -1.12 3.05
CA ALA A 332 -15.61 -1.13 4.22
C ALA A 332 -15.44 0.25 4.89
N LEU A 333 -15.77 1.34 4.20
CA LEU A 333 -15.41 2.69 4.62
C LEU A 333 -16.36 3.22 5.71
N PRO A 334 -15.88 3.50 6.94
CA PRO A 334 -16.74 4.03 8.00
C PRO A 334 -17.21 5.45 7.64
N PRO A 335 -18.53 5.73 7.62
CA PRO A 335 -19.02 7.05 7.23
C PRO A 335 -18.49 8.20 8.11
N SER A 336 -18.31 7.96 9.41
CA SER A 336 -17.72 8.93 10.33
C SER A 336 -16.29 9.29 9.94
N TRP A 337 -15.47 8.30 9.59
CA TRP A 337 -14.09 8.50 9.18
C TRP A 337 -14.00 9.21 7.83
N LEU A 338 -14.88 8.90 6.88
CA LEU A 338 -14.96 9.61 5.60
C LEU A 338 -15.24 11.11 5.74
N THR A 339 -16.01 11.53 6.76
CA THR A 339 -16.25 12.96 7.01
C THR A 339 -15.03 13.70 7.56
N MET A 340 -14.09 12.97 8.17
CA MET A 340 -12.85 13.49 8.75
C MET A 340 -11.65 13.33 7.80
N ALA A 341 -11.78 12.50 6.77
CA ALA A 341 -10.72 12.20 5.81
C ALA A 341 -10.13 13.48 5.23
N GLU A 342 -8.81 13.49 5.09
CA GLU A 342 -8.10 14.58 4.45
C GLU A 342 -8.20 14.47 2.92
N ALA A 343 -8.64 15.56 2.28
CA ALA A 343 -8.76 15.68 0.83
C ALA A 343 -9.44 14.48 0.10
N PRO A 344 -10.59 13.96 0.58
CA PRO A 344 -11.19 12.75 0.01
C PRO A 344 -11.64 12.93 -1.45
N ALA A 345 -11.97 14.17 -1.84
CA ALA A 345 -12.31 14.50 -3.23
C ALA A 345 -11.11 14.32 -4.19
N MET A 346 -9.88 14.59 -3.73
CA MET A 346 -8.66 14.40 -4.51
C MET A 346 -8.38 12.91 -4.74
N ILE A 347 -8.47 12.10 -3.68
CA ILE A 347 -8.31 10.64 -3.77
C ILE A 347 -9.37 10.07 -4.72
N ARG A 348 -10.63 10.49 -4.56
CA ARG A 348 -11.73 10.06 -5.44
C ARG A 348 -11.52 10.46 -6.89
N HIS A 349 -10.97 11.65 -7.14
CA HIS A 349 -10.66 12.11 -8.49
C HIS A 349 -9.62 11.21 -9.18
N LEU A 350 -8.51 10.92 -8.52
CA LEU A 350 -7.48 10.04 -9.09
C LEU A 350 -8.01 8.62 -9.32
N GLY A 351 -8.78 8.08 -8.38
CA GLY A 351 -9.47 6.80 -8.57
C GLY A 351 -10.44 6.82 -9.76
N ALA A 352 -11.17 7.91 -9.97
CA ALA A 352 -12.10 8.06 -11.09
C ALA A 352 -11.38 8.14 -12.44
N GLU A 353 -10.26 8.88 -12.54
CA GLU A 353 -9.45 8.90 -13.76
C GLU A 353 -8.84 7.52 -14.05
N PHE A 354 -8.42 6.78 -13.02
CA PHE A 354 -7.92 5.40 -13.18
C PHE A 354 -9.01 4.47 -13.72
N ILE A 355 -10.21 4.51 -13.15
CA ILE A 355 -11.36 3.71 -13.60
C ILE A 355 -11.67 4.04 -15.06
N LYS A 356 -11.80 5.33 -15.40
CA LYS A 356 -12.06 5.80 -16.76
C LYS A 356 -11.02 5.30 -17.76
N LEU A 357 -9.74 5.43 -17.45
CA LEU A 357 -8.67 5.00 -18.36
C LEU A 357 -8.58 3.49 -18.52
N THR A 358 -9.00 2.71 -17.52
CA THR A 358 -8.92 1.24 -17.55
C THR A 358 -10.18 0.56 -18.09
N THR A 359 -11.33 1.22 -18.02
CA THR A 359 -12.63 0.67 -18.47
C THR A 359 -13.15 1.30 -19.76
N GLY A 360 -12.65 2.49 -20.12
CA GLY A 360 -13.13 3.27 -21.26
C GLY A 360 -14.45 3.98 -21.03
N GLU A 361 -14.96 4.01 -19.79
CA GLU A 361 -16.20 4.70 -19.38
C GLU A 361 -16.02 6.20 -19.11
#